data_AF-A0A1H3QB29-F1
#
_entry.id   AF-A0A1H3QB29-F1
#
_cell.length_a   1.000
_cell.length_b   1.000
_cell.length_c   1.000
_cell.angle_alpha   90.00
_cell.angle_beta   90.00
_cell.angle_gamma   90.00
#
_symmetry.space_group_name_H-M   'P 1'
#
loop_
_entity.id
_entity.type
_entity.pdbx_description
1 polymer ?
#
loop_
_entity_poly.entity_id
_entity_poly.type
_entity_poly.pdbx_seq_one_letter_code
_entity_poly.pdbx_strand_id
1 'polypeptide(L)'
;MHSAMERAPLARVWEFSARILGLLMVWFGAMRGFAFEVEALAKTLAGAGLPAFAADAAWLSPALGALEGAIGAALLLAPAGRWRRGAALAAMAFWAAGLFALLSPAAWIHEPPYGGFPVIGSGQTLLKHLGIAGLALGVYAHERGCARALWTLWAGQLLVLVWIGLMKFTRIEAEGVAGLMRSSPLFSWLYGPLDVQGASNLIGAVELATAALIALWPWRPRLARWGLWAAVATYLLTNSFLFTLPGWQPGYGAPFVGGTGQFLLKDLLLLLGALALLRAGAAERRGRSGAAAAAP
;
A
#
# COMPACT_ATOMS: atom_id res chain seq x y z
N MET A 1 -9.32 -34.75 7.68
CA MET A 1 -9.92 -34.17 6.45
C MET A 1 -10.47 -32.75 6.65
N HIS A 2 -11.17 -32.45 7.75
CA HIS A 2 -11.73 -31.10 8.05
C HIS A 2 -10.66 -29.97 8.12
N SER A 3 -9.49 -30.24 8.72
CA SER A 3 -8.36 -29.28 8.81
C SER A 3 -7.68 -28.94 7.46
N ALA A 4 -7.81 -29.79 6.43
CA ALA A 4 -7.23 -29.54 5.12
C ALA A 4 -8.12 -28.58 4.29
N MET A 5 -9.44 -28.73 4.41
CA MET A 5 -10.41 -27.88 3.73
C MET A 5 -10.48 -26.46 4.31
N GLU A 6 -10.23 -26.27 5.60
CA GLU A 6 -10.19 -24.94 6.24
C GLU A 6 -8.95 -24.11 5.90
N ARG A 7 -7.83 -24.75 5.54
CA ARG A 7 -6.58 -24.07 5.15
C ARG A 7 -6.58 -23.61 3.69
N ALA A 8 -7.38 -24.23 2.83
CA ALA A 8 -7.41 -23.96 1.39
C ALA A 8 -7.86 -22.51 1.02
N PRO A 9 -8.87 -21.90 1.66
CA PRO A 9 -9.28 -20.53 1.37
C PRO A 9 -8.25 -19.48 1.78
N LEU A 10 -7.53 -19.69 2.89
CA LEU A 10 -6.48 -18.77 3.35
C LEU A 10 -5.23 -18.90 2.47
N ALA A 11 -4.85 -20.13 2.11
CA ALA A 11 -3.73 -20.38 1.21
C ALA A 11 -3.92 -19.69 -0.15
N ARG A 12 -5.15 -19.73 -0.70
CA ARG A 12 -5.48 -19.03 -1.95
C ARG A 12 -5.30 -17.51 -1.86
N VAL A 13 -5.58 -16.89 -0.71
CA VAL A 13 -5.40 -15.44 -0.52
C VAL A 13 -3.92 -15.10 -0.54
N TRP A 14 -3.08 -15.85 0.17
CA TRP A 14 -1.64 -15.57 0.22
C TRP A 14 -0.94 -15.86 -1.10
N GLU A 15 -1.35 -16.92 -1.80
CA GLU A 15 -0.89 -17.18 -3.15
C GLU A 15 -1.29 -16.03 -4.08
N PHE A 16 -2.56 -15.64 -4.10
CA PHE A 16 -3.02 -14.52 -4.91
C PHE A 16 -2.26 -13.23 -4.59
N SER A 17 -2.08 -12.90 -3.30
CA SER A 17 -1.30 -11.75 -2.87
C SER A 17 0.15 -11.79 -3.36
N ALA A 18 0.80 -12.96 -3.32
CA ALA A 18 2.15 -13.12 -3.86
C ALA A 18 2.20 -12.87 -5.37
N ARG A 19 1.22 -13.39 -6.13
CA ARG A 19 1.15 -13.18 -7.59
C ARG A 19 0.91 -11.72 -7.94
N ILE A 20 -0.03 -11.05 -7.28
CA ILE A 20 -0.32 -9.63 -7.57
C ILE A 20 0.83 -8.72 -7.14
N LEU A 21 1.45 -8.97 -5.98
CA LEU A 21 2.67 -8.27 -5.58
C LEU A 21 3.79 -8.47 -6.60
N GLY A 22 3.99 -9.72 -7.03
CA GLY A 22 4.98 -10.07 -8.05
C GLY A 22 4.73 -9.36 -9.38
N LEU A 23 3.48 -9.35 -9.86
CA LEU A 23 3.07 -8.67 -11.08
C LEU A 23 3.37 -7.17 -11.03
N LEU A 24 3.01 -6.49 -9.94
CA LEU A 24 3.26 -5.06 -9.79
C LEU A 24 4.75 -4.74 -9.70
N MET A 25 5.54 -5.57 -9.01
CA MET A 25 7.00 -5.39 -8.95
C MET A 25 7.67 -5.63 -10.32
N VAL A 26 7.22 -6.62 -11.10
CA VAL A 26 7.70 -6.80 -12.48
C VAL A 26 7.36 -5.59 -13.34
N TRP A 27 6.13 -5.08 -13.23
CA TRP A 27 5.69 -3.93 -13.99
C TRP A 27 6.47 -2.66 -13.62
N PHE A 28 6.54 -2.33 -12.33
CA PHE A 28 7.31 -1.17 -11.86
C PHE A 28 8.79 -1.30 -12.21
N GLY A 29 9.38 -2.48 -11.99
CA GLY A 29 10.77 -2.77 -12.35
C GLY A 29 11.06 -2.54 -13.83
N ALA A 30 10.15 -2.98 -14.72
CA ALA A 30 10.29 -2.79 -16.17
C ALA A 30 10.25 -1.30 -16.59
N MET A 31 9.56 -0.44 -15.84
CA MET A 31 9.49 1.00 -16.13
C MET A 31 10.76 1.75 -15.71
N ARG A 32 11.59 1.22 -14.81
CA ARG A 32 12.73 1.98 -14.23
C ARG A 32 13.86 2.27 -15.21
N GLY A 33 13.88 1.62 -16.37
CA GLY A 33 14.82 1.93 -17.44
C GLY A 33 14.42 3.12 -18.32
N PHE A 34 13.23 3.69 -18.12
CA PHE A 34 12.73 4.79 -18.95
C PHE A 34 13.10 6.15 -18.36
N ALA A 35 13.25 7.15 -19.24
CA ALA A 35 13.74 8.48 -18.89
C ALA A 35 12.95 9.13 -17.74
N PHE A 36 11.62 8.99 -17.71
CA PHE A 36 10.78 9.58 -16.66
C PHE A 36 11.03 8.97 -15.27
N GLU A 37 11.38 7.67 -15.18
CA GLU A 37 11.74 7.03 -13.92
C GLU A 37 13.16 7.38 -13.49
N VAL A 38 14.09 7.46 -14.45
CA VAL A 38 15.46 7.91 -14.21
C VAL A 38 15.46 9.34 -13.65
N GLU A 39 14.68 10.23 -14.26
CA GLU A 39 14.53 11.61 -13.80
C GLU A 39 13.85 11.69 -12.43
N ALA A 40 12.80 10.89 -12.20
CA ALA A 40 12.14 10.81 -10.90
C ALA A 40 13.10 10.36 -9.80
N LEU A 41 13.90 9.32 -10.05
CA LEU A 41 14.92 8.84 -9.10
C LEU A 41 16.01 9.89 -8.86
N ALA A 42 16.53 10.52 -9.92
CA ALA A 42 17.54 11.57 -9.81
C ALA A 42 17.03 12.72 -8.93
N LYS A 43 15.78 13.16 -9.15
CA LYS A 43 15.13 14.20 -8.35
C LYS A 43 14.99 13.79 -6.89
N THR A 44 14.57 12.55 -6.61
CA THR A 44 14.46 12.04 -5.25
C THR A 44 15.82 11.99 -4.55
N LEU A 45 16.87 11.50 -5.22
CA LEU A 45 18.23 11.40 -4.65
C LEU A 45 18.85 12.78 -4.43
N ALA A 46 18.69 13.70 -5.38
CA ALA A 46 19.16 15.08 -5.24
C ALA A 46 18.49 15.77 -4.06
N GLY A 47 17.16 15.65 -3.94
CA GLY A 47 16.41 16.17 -2.80
C GLY A 47 16.81 15.53 -1.47
N ALA A 48 17.25 14.27 -1.50
CA ALA A 48 17.74 13.56 -0.32
C ALA A 48 19.14 13.97 0.15
N GLY A 49 19.78 14.95 -0.51
CA GLY A 49 21.15 15.35 -0.20
C GLY A 49 22.18 14.35 -0.71
N LEU A 50 21.83 13.56 -1.74
CA LEU A 50 22.68 12.53 -2.35
C LEU A 50 23.00 12.88 -3.83
N PRO A 51 23.63 14.04 -4.12
CA PRO A 51 23.84 14.51 -5.49
C PRO A 51 24.75 13.59 -6.32
N ALA A 52 25.71 12.90 -5.68
CA ALA A 52 26.56 11.92 -6.37
C ALA A 52 25.73 10.75 -6.92
N PHE A 53 24.84 10.18 -6.11
CA PHE A 53 23.92 9.13 -6.55
C PHE A 53 22.88 9.65 -7.55
N ALA A 54 22.48 10.92 -7.46
CA ALA A 54 21.59 11.54 -8.44
C ALA A 54 22.23 11.61 -9.83
N ALA A 55 23.53 11.91 -9.93
CA ALA A 55 24.28 11.88 -11.19
C ALA A 55 24.35 10.46 -11.79
N ASP A 56 24.36 9.45 -10.92
CA ASP A 56 24.39 8.03 -11.28
C ASP A 56 23.00 7.42 -11.56
N ALA A 57 21.92 8.21 -11.51
CA ALA A 57 20.55 7.72 -11.68
C ALA A 57 20.32 6.95 -12.98
N ALA A 58 21.05 7.29 -14.05
CA ALA A 58 20.95 6.66 -15.37
C ALA A 58 21.23 5.15 -15.34
N TRP A 59 22.13 4.68 -14.48
CA TRP A 59 22.40 3.25 -14.31
C TRP A 59 21.76 2.69 -13.03
N LEU A 60 21.63 3.49 -11.98
CA LEU A 60 21.00 3.08 -10.71
C LEU A 60 19.53 2.73 -10.90
N SER A 61 18.77 3.53 -11.66
CA SER A 61 17.34 3.28 -11.89
C SER A 61 17.08 1.94 -12.57
N PRO A 62 17.67 1.62 -13.74
CA PRO A 62 17.49 0.31 -14.35
C PRO A 62 18.06 -0.84 -13.50
N ALA A 63 19.14 -0.64 -12.74
CA ALA A 63 19.66 -1.66 -11.83
C ALA A 63 18.67 -1.99 -10.70
N LEU A 64 18.08 -0.97 -10.07
CA LEU A 64 16.98 -1.15 -9.11
C LEU A 64 15.76 -1.81 -9.75
N GLY A 65 15.48 -1.48 -11.02
CA GLY A 65 14.38 -2.09 -11.78
C GLY A 65 14.61 -3.57 -12.08
N ALA A 66 15.83 -3.95 -12.42
CA ALA A 66 16.20 -5.35 -12.62
C ALA A 66 16.07 -6.14 -11.31
N LEU A 67 16.51 -5.56 -10.17
CA LEU A 67 16.33 -6.16 -8.86
C LEU A 67 14.85 -6.32 -8.49
N GLU A 68 14.07 -5.24 -8.61
CA GLU A 68 12.63 -5.23 -8.33
C GLU A 68 11.89 -6.25 -9.21
N GLY A 69 12.21 -6.27 -10.50
CA GLY A 69 11.63 -7.20 -11.47
C GLY A 69 12.02 -8.65 -11.21
N ALA A 70 13.26 -8.94 -10.80
CA ALA A 70 13.69 -10.29 -10.46
C ALA A 70 12.97 -10.83 -9.21
N ILE A 71 12.84 -9.99 -8.17
CA ILE A 71 12.06 -10.31 -6.97
C ILE A 71 10.60 -10.55 -7.36
N GLY A 72 10.03 -9.66 -8.17
CA GLY A 72 8.66 -9.74 -8.66
C GLY A 72 8.40 -11.01 -9.47
N ALA A 73 9.29 -11.36 -10.39
CA ALA A 73 9.19 -12.56 -11.22
C ALA A 73 9.25 -13.83 -10.36
N ALA A 74 10.11 -13.86 -9.34
CA ALA A 74 10.17 -14.98 -8.41
C ALA A 74 8.87 -15.11 -7.60
N LEU A 75 8.27 -14.01 -7.14
CA LEU A 75 6.95 -14.02 -6.49
C LEU A 75 5.82 -14.45 -7.45
N LEU A 76 5.89 -14.01 -8.70
CA LEU A 76 4.89 -14.25 -9.72
C LEU A 76 4.91 -15.69 -10.24
N LEU A 77 6.08 -16.31 -10.37
CA LEU A 77 6.23 -17.61 -11.04
C LEU A 77 6.56 -18.77 -10.10
N ALA A 78 7.26 -18.53 -8.99
CA ALA A 78 7.70 -19.64 -8.13
C ALA A 78 6.51 -20.31 -7.44
N PRO A 79 6.46 -21.65 -7.35
CA PRO A 79 5.50 -22.35 -6.52
C PRO A 79 5.75 -22.07 -5.03
N ALA A 80 4.80 -22.49 -4.18
CA ALA A 80 4.97 -22.51 -2.74
C ALA A 80 6.28 -23.22 -2.35
N GLY A 81 7.04 -22.66 -1.40
CA GLY A 81 8.30 -23.25 -0.95
C GLY A 81 9.44 -22.24 -0.75
N ARG A 82 10.69 -22.73 -0.84
CA ARG A 82 11.89 -21.93 -0.50
C ARG A 82 12.07 -20.69 -1.38
N TRP A 83 11.73 -20.78 -2.67
CA TRP A 83 11.93 -19.70 -3.63
C TRP A 83 10.93 -18.56 -3.41
N ARG A 84 9.62 -18.88 -3.27
CA ARG A 84 8.60 -17.89 -2.93
C ARG A 84 8.85 -17.24 -1.58
N ARG A 85 9.34 -18.00 -0.58
CA ARG A 85 9.79 -17.44 0.71
C ARG A 85 10.94 -16.45 0.57
N GLY A 86 11.99 -16.84 -0.16
CA GLY A 86 13.13 -15.96 -0.40
C GLY A 86 12.70 -14.67 -1.11
N ALA A 87 11.88 -14.78 -2.14
CA ALA A 87 11.35 -13.65 -2.89
C ALA A 87 10.45 -12.75 -2.03
N ALA A 88 9.61 -13.32 -1.17
CA ALA A 88 8.77 -12.56 -0.24
C ALA A 88 9.59 -11.78 0.79
N LEU A 89 10.68 -12.37 1.31
CA LEU A 89 11.58 -11.67 2.22
C LEU A 89 12.37 -10.57 1.50
N ALA A 90 12.83 -10.83 0.27
CA ALA A 90 13.49 -9.84 -0.56
C ALA A 90 12.56 -8.68 -0.92
N ALA A 91 11.28 -8.95 -1.24
CA ALA A 91 10.27 -7.93 -1.47
C ALA A 91 10.03 -7.10 -0.21
N MET A 92 9.90 -7.74 0.96
CA MET A 92 9.78 -7.04 2.23
C MET A 92 10.95 -6.06 2.44
N ALA A 93 12.18 -6.54 2.25
CA ALA A 93 13.38 -5.71 2.39
C ALA A 93 13.42 -4.57 1.36
N PHE A 94 13.07 -4.85 0.10
CA PHE A 94 13.03 -3.86 -0.98
C PHE A 94 12.04 -2.72 -0.66
N TRP A 95 10.80 -3.06 -0.30
CA TRP A 95 9.79 -2.06 0.06
C TRP A 95 10.18 -1.33 1.36
N ALA A 96 10.67 -2.05 2.38
CA ALA A 96 11.14 -1.43 3.61
C ALA A 96 12.32 -0.47 3.41
N ALA A 97 13.22 -0.76 2.46
CA ALA A 97 14.35 0.13 2.13
C ALA A 97 13.88 1.49 1.60
N GLY A 98 12.73 1.55 0.93
CA GLY A 98 12.12 2.82 0.53
C GLY A 98 11.83 3.75 1.71
N LEU A 99 11.61 3.22 2.92
CA LEU A 99 11.36 4.01 4.12
C LEU A 99 12.59 4.80 4.58
N PHE A 100 13.81 4.44 4.17
CA PHE A 100 14.99 5.26 4.46
C PHE A 100 14.90 6.65 3.82
N ALA A 101 14.09 6.82 2.76
CA ALA A 101 13.81 8.13 2.21
C ALA A 101 13.15 9.08 3.23
N LEU A 102 12.45 8.57 4.25
CA LEU A 102 11.89 9.39 5.33
C LEU A 102 12.97 10.01 6.23
N LEU A 103 14.20 9.50 6.21
CA LEU A 103 15.32 10.11 6.93
C LEU A 103 15.93 11.28 6.16
N SER A 104 15.55 11.45 4.88
CA SER A 104 16.10 12.48 4.02
C SER A 104 15.38 13.82 4.22
N PRO A 105 16.09 14.97 4.11
CA PRO A 105 15.47 16.29 4.19
C PRO A 105 14.35 16.51 3.16
N ALA A 106 14.39 15.86 1.99
CA ALA A 106 13.33 15.97 0.98
C ALA A 106 11.99 15.36 1.42
N ALA A 107 12.00 14.47 2.43
CA ALA A 107 10.77 13.93 2.97
C ALA A 107 10.10 14.87 3.98
N TRP A 108 10.60 16.10 4.21
CA TRP A 108 10.09 17.04 5.21
C TRP A 108 9.88 18.45 4.64
N ILE A 109 8.78 19.08 5.05
CA ILE A 109 8.43 20.44 4.66
C ILE A 109 9.24 21.34 5.57
N HIS A 110 9.99 22.27 4.97
CA HIS A 110 10.82 23.21 5.72
C HIS A 110 10.12 24.56 5.91
N GLU A 111 9.10 24.84 5.10
CA GLU A 111 8.40 26.13 5.11
C GLU A 111 7.20 26.15 6.06
N PRO A 112 7.00 27.26 6.81
CA PRO A 112 5.77 27.49 7.57
C PRO A 112 4.51 27.46 6.67
N PRO A 113 3.34 27.03 7.16
CA PRO A 113 3.05 26.60 8.54
C PRO A 113 3.38 25.13 8.82
N TYR A 114 3.94 24.41 7.86
CA TYR A 114 4.14 22.96 7.93
C TYR A 114 5.61 22.56 8.20
N GLY A 115 6.43 23.48 8.69
CA GLY A 115 7.84 23.21 9.01
C GLY A 115 8.01 22.00 9.94
N GLY A 116 8.87 21.05 9.57
CA GLY A 116 9.05 19.79 10.30
C GLY A 116 7.93 18.77 10.09
N PHE A 117 6.94 19.07 9.25
CA PHE A 117 5.93 18.11 8.84
C PHE A 117 6.43 17.35 7.61
N PRO A 118 6.38 16.02 7.57
CA PRO A 118 6.91 15.25 6.46
C PRO A 118 6.18 15.58 5.13
N VAL A 119 6.91 16.00 4.06
CA VAL A 119 6.42 16.09 2.67
C VAL A 119 6.08 14.68 2.21
N ILE A 120 4.92 14.23 2.62
CA ILE A 120 4.26 13.05 2.07
C ILE A 120 3.00 13.61 1.44
N GLY A 121 3.18 14.57 0.52
CA GLY A 121 2.10 15.22 -0.21
C GLY A 121 1.24 14.21 -0.98
N SER A 122 0.38 14.66 -1.89
CA SER A 122 -0.66 13.84 -2.55
C SER A 122 -0.18 12.55 -3.26
N GLY A 123 1.13 12.31 -3.39
CA GLY A 123 1.77 11.03 -3.70
C GLY A 123 2.36 10.34 -2.47
N GLN A 124 1.52 9.92 -1.51
CA GLN A 124 1.85 9.29 -0.21
C GLN A 124 2.49 7.88 -0.31
N THR A 125 3.22 7.66 -1.39
CA THR A 125 3.81 6.40 -1.83
C THR A 125 4.70 5.79 -0.75
N LEU A 126 5.53 6.58 -0.07
CA LEU A 126 6.49 6.08 0.93
C LEU A 126 5.80 5.35 2.10
N LEU A 127 4.69 5.85 2.63
CA LEU A 127 3.98 5.19 3.73
C LEU A 127 3.35 3.88 3.29
N LYS A 128 2.86 3.82 2.04
CA LYS A 128 2.34 2.58 1.46
C LYS A 128 3.42 1.51 1.39
N HIS A 129 4.71 1.88 1.29
CA HIS A 129 5.80 0.89 1.29
C HIS A 129 5.81 0.06 2.58
N LEU A 130 5.48 0.64 3.74
CA LEU A 130 5.40 -0.15 4.97
C LEU A 130 4.25 -1.17 4.92
N GLY A 131 3.07 -0.76 4.44
CA GLY A 131 1.94 -1.67 4.26
C GLY A 131 2.25 -2.80 3.27
N ILE A 132 2.94 -2.48 2.16
CA ILE A 132 3.37 -3.45 1.16
C ILE A 132 4.46 -4.38 1.72
N ALA A 133 5.42 -3.86 2.49
CA ALA A 133 6.40 -4.66 3.20
C ALA A 133 5.72 -5.61 4.20
N GLY A 134 4.67 -5.15 4.88
CA GLY A 134 3.80 -5.97 5.72
C GLY A 134 3.12 -7.10 4.94
N LEU A 135 2.61 -6.82 3.74
CA LEU A 135 2.04 -7.83 2.84
C LEU A 135 3.08 -8.87 2.39
N ALA A 136 4.27 -8.42 2.01
CA ALA A 136 5.38 -9.30 1.63
C ALA A 136 5.81 -10.20 2.79
N LEU A 137 5.91 -9.64 4.00
CA LEU A 137 6.17 -10.41 5.23
C LEU A 137 5.01 -11.38 5.53
N GLY A 138 3.77 -10.98 5.21
CA GLY A 138 2.57 -11.81 5.18
C GLY A 138 2.73 -13.09 4.38
N VAL A 139 3.13 -12.94 3.12
CA VAL A 139 3.43 -14.05 2.21
C VAL A 139 4.54 -14.93 2.79
N TYR A 140 5.65 -14.34 3.25
CA TYR A 140 6.76 -15.08 3.85
C TYR A 140 6.33 -15.91 5.07
N ALA A 141 5.59 -15.30 5.98
CA ALA A 141 5.19 -15.94 7.22
C ALA A 141 4.15 -17.04 6.99
N HIS A 142 3.22 -16.86 6.05
CA HIS A 142 2.29 -17.91 5.65
C HIS A 142 3.02 -19.16 5.19
N GLU A 143 4.03 -19.00 4.33
CA GLU A 143 4.88 -20.10 3.85
C GLU A 143 5.71 -20.76 4.98
N ARG A 144 5.97 -20.03 6.07
CA ARG A 144 6.64 -20.54 7.28
C ARG A 144 5.67 -21.11 8.31
N GLY A 145 4.36 -20.94 8.15
CA GLY A 145 3.35 -21.27 9.17
C GLY A 145 3.36 -20.34 10.40
N CYS A 146 3.84 -19.09 10.27
CA CYS A 146 3.98 -18.15 11.37
C CYS A 146 2.85 -17.09 11.38
N ALA A 147 2.21 -16.88 12.53
CA ALA A 147 1.11 -15.90 12.70
C ALA A 147 1.59 -14.44 12.86
N ARG A 148 2.89 -14.19 13.05
CA ARG A 148 3.45 -12.84 13.31
C ARG A 148 3.22 -11.84 12.17
N ALA A 149 2.99 -12.33 10.96
CA ALA A 149 2.67 -11.53 9.79
C ALA A 149 1.39 -10.70 9.88
N LEU A 150 0.39 -11.19 10.62
CA LEU A 150 -0.89 -10.49 10.74
C LEU A 150 -0.70 -9.17 11.49
N TRP A 151 0.21 -9.14 12.46
CA TRP A 151 0.56 -7.93 13.20
C TRP A 151 1.22 -6.88 12.33
N THR A 152 2.10 -7.28 11.43
CA THR A 152 2.78 -6.33 10.52
C THR A 152 1.85 -5.79 9.46
N LEU A 153 0.94 -6.62 8.94
CA LEU A 153 -0.13 -6.16 8.06
C LEU A 153 -1.09 -5.20 8.76
N TRP A 154 -1.51 -5.56 9.98
CA TRP A 154 -2.37 -4.72 10.80
C TRP A 154 -1.72 -3.36 11.10
N ALA A 155 -0.45 -3.36 11.52
CA ALA A 155 0.31 -2.15 11.78
C ALA A 155 0.50 -1.30 10.51
N GLY A 156 0.77 -1.93 9.37
CA GLY A 156 0.88 -1.23 8.09
C GLY A 156 -0.44 -0.57 7.67
N GLN A 157 -1.58 -1.26 7.84
CA GLN A 157 -2.90 -0.71 7.55
C GLN A 157 -3.22 0.49 8.44
N LEU A 158 -2.94 0.36 9.74
CA LEU A 158 -3.15 1.44 10.70
C LEU A 158 -2.29 2.65 10.40
N LEU A 159 -0.98 2.45 10.19
CA LEU A 159 -0.07 3.56 9.94
C LEU A 159 -0.53 4.34 8.71
N VAL A 160 -0.84 3.64 7.60
CA VAL A 160 -1.31 4.30 6.40
C VAL A 160 -2.59 5.07 6.68
N LEU A 161 -3.65 4.43 7.20
CA LEU A 161 -4.94 5.10 7.41
C LEU A 161 -4.89 6.27 8.41
N VAL A 162 -4.16 6.11 9.52
CA VAL A 162 -3.99 7.19 10.51
C VAL A 162 -3.27 8.36 9.85
N TRP A 163 -2.19 8.10 9.13
CA TRP A 163 -1.38 9.16 8.58
C TRP A 163 -2.09 9.90 7.45
N ILE A 164 -2.64 9.18 6.48
CA ILE A 164 -3.36 9.80 5.36
C ILE A 164 -4.61 10.53 5.87
N GLY A 165 -5.29 9.98 6.88
CA GLY A 165 -6.44 10.60 7.52
C GLY A 165 -6.09 11.89 8.27
N LEU A 166 -4.97 11.92 8.99
CA LEU A 166 -4.47 13.14 9.63
C LEU A 166 -4.07 14.19 8.59
N MET A 167 -3.48 13.76 7.47
CA MET A 167 -3.09 14.67 6.38
C MET A 167 -4.28 15.41 5.78
N LYS A 168 -5.46 14.81 5.74
CA LYS A 168 -6.68 15.44 5.17
C LYS A 168 -7.10 16.74 5.85
N PHE A 169 -6.64 16.99 7.08
CA PHE A 169 -6.89 18.22 7.81
C PHE A 169 -5.92 19.36 7.45
N THR A 170 -5.00 19.11 6.52
CA THR A 170 -4.06 20.11 6.01
C THR A 170 -4.50 20.66 4.66
N ARG A 171 -4.16 21.93 4.40
CA ARG A 171 -4.46 22.59 3.13
C ARG A 171 -3.72 21.97 1.95
N ILE A 172 -2.45 21.60 2.16
CA ILE A 172 -1.61 20.96 1.15
C ILE A 172 -2.26 19.67 0.62
N GLU A 173 -2.73 18.82 1.53
CA GLU A 173 -3.39 17.58 1.13
C GLU A 173 -4.74 17.86 0.46
N ALA A 174 -5.55 18.77 1.04
CA ALA A 174 -6.87 19.10 0.50
C ALA A 174 -6.79 19.62 -0.94
N GLU A 175 -5.85 20.53 -1.23
CA GLU A 175 -5.58 21.03 -2.59
C GLU A 175 -5.00 19.92 -3.47
N GLY A 176 -4.08 19.10 -2.93
CA GLY A 176 -3.40 18.03 -3.65
C GLY A 176 -4.32 16.92 -4.16
N VAL A 177 -5.43 16.63 -3.46
CA VAL A 177 -6.42 15.61 -3.89
C VAL A 177 -7.66 16.19 -4.55
N ALA A 178 -7.85 17.52 -4.54
CA ALA A 178 -9.05 18.14 -5.09
C ALA A 178 -9.26 17.82 -6.57
N GLY A 179 -8.18 17.76 -7.36
CA GLY A 179 -8.25 17.38 -8.77
C GLY A 179 -8.78 15.95 -8.97
N LEU A 180 -8.29 15.00 -8.17
CA LEU A 180 -8.74 13.60 -8.20
C LEU A 180 -10.24 13.50 -7.87
N MET A 181 -10.65 14.14 -6.77
CA MET A 181 -12.02 14.08 -6.27
C MET A 181 -13.02 14.74 -7.22
N ARG A 182 -12.66 15.90 -7.81
CA ARG A 182 -13.54 16.60 -8.77
C ARG A 182 -13.74 15.82 -10.07
N SER A 183 -12.75 15.02 -10.47
CA SER A 183 -12.85 14.19 -11.68
C SER A 183 -13.78 12.99 -11.53
N SER A 184 -14.12 12.59 -10.30
CA SER A 184 -14.86 11.35 -10.04
C SER A 184 -16.31 11.60 -9.66
N PRO A 185 -17.29 10.95 -10.30
CA PRO A 185 -18.70 11.10 -9.96
C PRO A 185 -19.02 10.63 -8.53
N LEU A 186 -18.17 9.79 -7.94
CA LEU A 186 -18.33 9.30 -6.57
C LEU A 186 -17.97 10.36 -5.51
N PHE A 187 -17.20 11.39 -5.89
CA PHE A 187 -16.68 12.39 -4.97
C PHE A 187 -17.02 13.83 -5.37
N SER A 188 -17.30 14.11 -6.65
CA SER A 188 -17.51 15.46 -7.17
C SER A 188 -18.69 16.17 -6.50
N TRP A 189 -19.73 15.42 -6.10
CA TRP A 189 -20.90 15.93 -5.39
C TRP A 189 -20.58 16.54 -4.02
N LEU A 190 -19.47 16.14 -3.38
CA LEU A 190 -19.03 16.70 -2.09
C LEU A 190 -18.76 18.20 -2.19
N TYR A 191 -18.31 18.67 -3.37
CA TYR A 191 -18.01 20.08 -3.61
C TYR A 191 -19.23 20.95 -3.88
N GLY A 192 -20.45 20.37 -3.85
CA GLY A 192 -21.68 21.14 -3.84
C GLY A 192 -21.91 21.81 -2.48
N PRO A 193 -22.08 21.03 -1.39
CA PRO A 193 -22.30 21.57 -0.06
C PRO A 193 -21.02 21.91 0.71
N LEU A 194 -19.85 21.38 0.34
CA LEU A 194 -18.58 21.59 1.05
C LEU A 194 -17.56 22.33 0.17
N ASP A 195 -16.68 23.08 0.81
CA ASP A 195 -15.49 23.63 0.16
C ASP A 195 -14.38 22.57 0.04
N VAL A 196 -13.22 22.96 -0.51
CA VAL A 196 -12.09 22.05 -0.71
C VAL A 196 -11.63 21.41 0.59
N GLN A 197 -11.50 22.22 1.64
CA GLN A 197 -11.05 21.74 2.94
C GLN A 197 -12.12 20.90 3.63
N GLY A 198 -13.40 21.28 3.57
CA GLY A 198 -14.51 20.54 4.17
C GLY A 198 -14.66 19.14 3.57
N ALA A 199 -14.57 19.01 2.24
CA ALA A 199 -14.58 17.72 1.57
C ALA A 199 -13.40 16.83 1.99
N SER A 200 -12.20 17.43 2.11
CA SER A 200 -11.01 16.72 2.60
C SER A 200 -11.18 16.27 4.05
N ASN A 201 -11.61 17.16 4.96
CA ASN A 201 -11.85 16.86 6.37
C ASN A 201 -12.84 15.71 6.57
N LEU A 202 -13.91 15.65 5.78
CA LEU A 202 -14.89 14.56 5.84
C LEU A 202 -14.24 13.20 5.53
N ILE A 203 -13.43 13.14 4.47
CA ILE A 203 -12.68 11.93 4.12
C ILE A 203 -11.70 11.58 5.23
N GLY A 204 -10.97 12.56 5.76
CA GLY A 204 -10.04 12.37 6.88
C GLY A 204 -10.72 11.77 8.10
N ALA A 205 -11.89 12.28 8.48
CA ALA A 205 -12.68 11.74 9.58
C ALA A 205 -13.08 10.28 9.35
N VAL A 206 -13.50 9.92 8.12
CA VAL A 206 -13.84 8.54 7.76
C VAL A 206 -12.60 7.63 7.84
N GLU A 207 -11.44 8.08 7.36
CA GLU A 207 -10.18 7.32 7.40
C GLU A 207 -9.70 7.10 8.84
N LEU A 208 -9.77 8.12 9.70
CA LEU A 208 -9.42 8.01 11.12
C LEU A 208 -10.39 7.14 11.91
N ALA A 209 -11.70 7.23 11.64
CA ALA A 209 -12.69 6.34 12.24
C ALA A 209 -12.45 4.87 11.82
N THR A 210 -12.12 4.67 10.54
CA THR A 210 -11.73 3.35 10.00
C THR A 210 -10.50 2.80 10.70
N ALA A 211 -9.46 3.61 10.86
CA ALA A 211 -8.24 3.23 11.59
C ALA A 211 -8.54 2.89 13.05
N ALA A 212 -9.35 3.70 13.74
CA ALA A 212 -9.73 3.46 15.13
C ALA A 212 -10.44 2.10 15.28
N LEU A 213 -11.36 1.75 14.37
CA LEU A 213 -12.00 0.44 14.36
C LEU A 213 -10.98 -0.70 14.13
N ILE A 214 -10.07 -0.56 13.17
CA ILE A 214 -9.03 -1.57 12.91
C ILE A 214 -8.10 -1.73 14.12
N ALA A 215 -7.80 -0.65 14.85
CA ALA A 215 -6.93 -0.69 16.01
C ALA A 215 -7.48 -1.57 17.12
N LEU A 216 -8.81 -1.73 17.18
CA LEU A 216 -9.47 -2.63 18.12
C LEU A 216 -9.28 -4.12 17.80
N TRP A 217 -8.59 -4.50 16.73
CA TRP A 217 -8.44 -5.90 16.33
C TRP A 217 -7.93 -6.84 17.45
N PRO A 218 -6.92 -6.48 18.25
CA PRO A 218 -6.43 -7.33 19.35
C PRO A 218 -7.46 -7.59 20.45
N TRP A 219 -8.30 -6.59 20.76
CA TRP A 219 -9.22 -6.62 21.91
C TRP A 219 -10.66 -6.96 21.52
N ARG A 220 -11.14 -6.41 20.40
CA ARG A 220 -12.50 -6.51 19.89
C ARG A 220 -12.49 -6.88 18.40
N PRO A 221 -12.02 -8.09 18.03
CA PRO A 221 -11.90 -8.52 16.63
C PRO A 221 -13.22 -8.52 15.86
N ARG A 222 -14.38 -8.59 16.54
CA ARG A 222 -15.71 -8.47 15.89
C ARG A 222 -15.96 -7.05 15.38
N LEU A 223 -15.59 -6.04 16.17
CA LEU A 223 -15.78 -4.63 15.81
C LEU A 223 -14.75 -4.18 14.77
N ALA A 224 -13.51 -4.66 14.90
CA ALA A 224 -12.44 -4.36 13.93
C ALA A 224 -12.72 -4.84 12.51
N ARG A 225 -13.62 -5.82 12.32
CA ARG A 225 -14.08 -6.22 10.99
C ARG A 225 -14.78 -5.10 10.24
N TRP A 226 -15.54 -4.26 10.93
CA TRP A 226 -16.21 -3.12 10.30
C TRP A 226 -15.18 -2.10 9.82
N GLY A 227 -14.13 -1.87 10.60
CA GLY A 227 -12.97 -1.08 10.17
C GLY A 227 -12.29 -1.68 8.94
N LEU A 228 -12.04 -3.00 8.92
CA LEU A 228 -11.43 -3.63 7.75
C LEU A 228 -12.32 -3.57 6.50
N TRP A 229 -13.65 -3.70 6.63
CA TRP A 229 -14.58 -3.51 5.53
C TRP A 229 -14.62 -2.06 5.03
N ALA A 230 -14.59 -1.08 5.95
CA ALA A 230 -14.49 0.32 5.60
C ALA A 230 -13.16 0.61 4.88
N ALA A 231 -12.04 0.03 5.30
CA ALA A 231 -10.76 0.15 4.59
C ALA A 231 -10.82 -0.46 3.19
N VAL A 232 -11.45 -1.63 3.01
CA VAL A 232 -11.70 -2.22 1.68
C VAL A 232 -12.48 -1.25 0.81
N ALA A 233 -13.54 -0.64 1.34
CA ALA A 233 -14.32 0.36 0.60
C ALA A 233 -13.46 1.59 0.24
N THR A 234 -12.67 2.12 1.17
CA THR A 234 -11.75 3.24 0.92
C THR A 234 -10.78 2.92 -0.22
N TYR A 235 -10.09 1.77 -0.21
CA TYR A 235 -9.15 1.42 -1.28
C TYR A 235 -9.82 1.19 -2.62
N LEU A 236 -11.05 0.65 -2.66
CA LEU A 236 -11.81 0.50 -3.89
C LEU A 236 -12.25 1.86 -4.44
N LEU A 237 -12.71 2.77 -3.57
CA LEU A 237 -13.07 4.14 -3.95
C LEU A 237 -11.86 4.90 -4.48
N THR A 238 -10.70 4.79 -3.84
CA THR A 238 -9.47 5.42 -4.35
C THR A 238 -9.04 4.81 -5.69
N ASN A 239 -9.07 3.48 -5.83
CA ASN A 239 -8.75 2.84 -7.12
C ASN A 239 -9.73 3.20 -8.24
N SER A 240 -10.97 3.59 -7.92
CA SER A 240 -11.93 4.04 -8.93
C SER A 240 -11.44 5.26 -9.73
N PHE A 241 -10.51 6.05 -9.18
CA PHE A 241 -9.90 7.17 -9.90
C PHE A 241 -9.14 6.74 -11.17
N LEU A 242 -8.71 5.48 -11.28
CA LEU A 242 -8.12 4.95 -12.51
C LEU A 242 -9.08 4.94 -13.70
N PHE A 243 -10.40 4.96 -13.45
CA PHE A 243 -11.41 5.04 -14.52
C PHE A 243 -11.74 6.48 -14.91
N THR A 244 -11.47 7.45 -14.05
CA THR A 244 -11.86 8.85 -14.27
C THR A 244 -10.68 9.73 -14.66
N LEU A 245 -9.46 9.28 -14.41
CA LEU A 245 -8.22 9.97 -14.78
C LEU A 245 -7.23 9.01 -15.44
N PRO A 246 -6.61 9.40 -16.56
CA PRO A 246 -5.55 8.61 -17.17
C PRO A 246 -4.34 8.58 -16.22
N GLY A 247 -4.13 7.44 -15.54
CA GLY A 247 -2.96 7.20 -14.69
C GLY A 247 -1.66 7.00 -15.48
N TRP A 248 -1.68 7.19 -16.80
CA TRP A 248 -0.56 6.98 -17.70
C TRP A 248 0.46 8.11 -17.62
N GLN A 249 1.72 7.78 -17.84
CA GLN A 249 2.79 8.76 -17.95
C GLN A 249 2.57 9.60 -19.22
N PRO A 250 2.53 10.94 -19.10
CA PRO A 250 2.43 11.82 -20.24
C PRO A 250 3.52 11.53 -21.28
N GLY A 251 3.14 11.40 -22.55
CA GLY A 251 4.03 11.10 -23.67
C GLY A 251 4.33 9.62 -23.91
N TYR A 252 3.95 8.71 -23.00
CA TYR A 252 4.21 7.27 -23.14
C TYR A 252 2.96 6.44 -23.38
N GLY A 253 1.83 6.80 -22.75
CA GLY A 253 0.59 6.01 -22.83
C GLY A 253 0.69 4.64 -22.13
N ALA A 254 -0.26 3.75 -22.38
CA ALA A 254 -0.26 2.41 -21.80
C ALA A 254 0.91 1.55 -22.36
N PRO A 255 1.59 0.73 -21.54
CA PRO A 255 1.35 0.43 -20.12
C PRO A 255 2.21 1.27 -19.15
N PHE A 256 2.71 2.45 -19.54
CA PHE A 256 3.60 3.26 -18.71
C PHE A 256 2.81 4.12 -17.74
N VAL A 257 2.96 3.85 -16.46
CA VAL A 257 2.17 4.48 -15.39
C VAL A 257 2.96 5.61 -14.75
N GLY A 258 2.39 6.82 -14.73
CA GLY A 258 3.00 7.96 -14.05
C GLY A 258 2.84 7.90 -12.53
N GLY A 259 3.38 8.90 -11.83
CA GLY A 259 3.38 8.92 -10.35
C GLY A 259 2.00 8.69 -9.70
N THR A 260 0.95 9.34 -10.23
CA THR A 260 -0.43 9.17 -9.74
C THR A 260 -0.96 7.76 -9.97
N GLY A 261 -0.77 7.20 -11.16
CA GLY A 261 -1.24 5.84 -11.43
C GLY A 261 -0.49 4.80 -10.58
N GLN A 262 0.82 5.00 -10.34
CA GLN A 262 1.59 4.14 -9.44
C GLN A 262 1.12 4.25 -8.00
N PHE A 263 0.74 5.44 -7.55
CA PHE A 263 0.14 5.65 -6.23
C PHE A 263 -1.16 4.86 -6.08
N LEU A 264 -2.04 4.88 -7.10
CA LEU A 264 -3.31 4.15 -7.10
C LEU A 264 -3.10 2.64 -7.15
N LEU A 265 -2.21 2.16 -8.02
CA LEU A 265 -1.88 0.73 -8.10
C LEU A 265 -1.32 0.17 -6.79
N LYS A 266 -0.58 0.97 -6.02
CA LYS A 266 -0.10 0.58 -4.68
C LYS A 266 -1.24 0.40 -3.67
N ASP A 267 -2.38 1.08 -3.83
CA ASP A 267 -3.56 0.83 -2.98
C ASP A 267 -4.18 -0.54 -3.20
N LEU A 268 -4.00 -1.17 -4.37
CA LEU A 268 -4.42 -2.56 -4.58
C LEU A 268 -3.69 -3.51 -3.64
N LEU A 269 -2.41 -3.24 -3.31
CA LEU A 269 -1.64 -4.05 -2.38
C LEU A 269 -2.13 -3.85 -0.93
N LEU A 270 -2.53 -2.64 -0.57
CA LEU A 270 -3.15 -2.36 0.73
C LEU A 270 -4.53 -3.00 0.85
N LEU A 271 -5.32 -3.01 -0.23
CA LEU A 271 -6.58 -3.74 -0.34
C LEU A 271 -6.37 -5.24 -0.09
N LEU A 272 -5.35 -5.84 -0.70
CA LEU A 272 -4.98 -7.24 -0.45
C LEU A 272 -4.61 -7.50 1.01
N GLY A 273 -3.89 -6.56 1.65
CA GLY A 273 -3.59 -6.62 3.08
C GLY A 273 -4.86 -6.64 3.95
N ALA A 274 -5.81 -5.75 3.69
CA ALA A 274 -7.08 -5.69 4.40
C ALA A 274 -7.92 -6.97 4.19
N LEU A 275 -7.98 -7.50 2.97
CA LEU A 275 -8.65 -8.75 2.65
C LEU A 275 -8.01 -9.96 3.33
N ALA A 276 -6.67 -10.00 3.41
CA ALA A 276 -5.94 -11.03 4.13
C ALA A 276 -6.26 -11.01 5.63
N LEU A 277 -6.31 -9.84 6.25
CA LEU A 277 -6.71 -9.67 7.66
C LEU A 277 -8.15 -10.12 7.91
N LEU A 278 -9.10 -9.75 7.03
CA LEU A 278 -10.50 -10.20 7.12
C LEU A 278 -10.63 -11.72 7.08
N ARG A 279 -9.86 -12.36 6.19
CA ARG A 279 -9.87 -13.83 6.01
C ARG A 279 -9.19 -14.55 7.16
N ALA A 280 -8.07 -14.04 7.66
CA ALA A 280 -7.40 -14.58 8.84
C ALA A 280 -8.32 -14.54 10.07
N GLY A 281 -8.98 -13.41 10.34
CA GLY A 281 -9.93 -13.30 11.44
C GLY A 281 -11.15 -14.21 11.29
N ALA A 282 -11.57 -14.53 10.05
CA ALA A 282 -12.66 -15.48 9.81
C ALA A 282 -12.27 -16.93 10.13
N ALA A 283 -11.04 -17.33 9.82
CA ALA A 283 -10.51 -18.66 10.12
C ALA A 283 -10.42 -18.90 11.63
N GLU A 284 -9.88 -17.95 12.40
CA GLU A 284 -9.79 -18.06 13.87
C GLU A 284 -11.16 -18.26 14.54
N ARG A 285 -12.21 -17.59 14.04
CA ARG A 285 -13.56 -17.72 14.60
C ARG A 285 -14.20 -19.09 14.33
N ARG A 286 -13.99 -19.65 13.14
CA ARG A 286 -14.49 -20.99 12.82
C ARG A 286 -13.83 -22.04 13.71
N GLY A 287 -12.52 -21.94 13.93
CA GLY A 287 -11.79 -22.79 14.87
C GLY A 287 -12.33 -22.71 16.29
N ARG A 288 -12.59 -21.49 16.81
CA ARG A 288 -13.17 -21.30 18.16
C ARG A 288 -14.61 -21.81 18.27
N SER A 289 -15.44 -21.62 17.24
CA SER A 289 -16.84 -22.08 17.25
C SER A 289 -16.93 -23.60 17.13
N GLY A 290 -16.08 -24.22 16.33
CA GLY A 290 -15.95 -25.67 16.23
C GLY A 290 -15.43 -26.31 17.53
N ALA A 291 -14.45 -25.68 18.19
CA ALA A 291 -13.97 -26.12 19.49
C ALA A 291 -15.03 -25.98 20.60
N ALA A 292 -15.83 -24.91 20.58
CA ALA A 292 -16.93 -24.72 21.52
C ALA A 292 -18.10 -25.70 21.29
N ALA A 293 -18.38 -26.09 20.04
CA ALA A 293 -19.40 -27.07 19.71
C ALA A 293 -18.94 -28.53 19.94
N ALA A 294 -17.63 -28.77 20.05
CA ALA A 294 -17.03 -30.07 20.34
C ALA A 294 -16.65 -30.25 21.81
N ALA A 295 -16.91 -29.24 22.66
CA ALA A 295 -16.77 -29.38 24.11
C ALA A 295 -17.96 -30.22 24.64
N PRO A 296 -17.70 -31.26 25.46
CA PRO A 296 -18.73 -32.18 25.98
C PRO A 296 -19.73 -31.50 26.92
#